data_AF-A0A4X1SEB6-F1
#
_entry.id   AF-A0A4X1SEB6-F1
#
_cell.length_a   1.000
_cell.length_b   1.000
_cell.length_c   1.000
_cell.angle_alpha   90.00
_cell.angle_beta   90.00
_cell.angle_gamma   90.00
#
_symmetry.space_group_name_H-M   'P 1'
#
loop_
_entity.id
_entity.type
_entity.pdbx_description
1 polymer ?
#
loop_
_entity_poly.entity_id
_entity_poly.type
_entity_poly.pdbx_seq_one_letter_code
_entity_poly.pdbx_strand_id
1 'polypeptide(L)'
;MKCLVWVLLLCSSAMAQLHRDPTLDRHWDLWKKTYGKQYKEKNEEVARRLIWEKNLKTVMLHNLEHSMGMHSYDLGMNHLGDMTSEEVISLMSCVRVPSQWPRNVTYKSNPNQKLPDSMDWREKGCVTEVKYQGSCGSCWAFSAVGALEAQVKMKTGRLVSLSAQNLVDCSTEKYRNKGCNGGFMTEAFQYIIDNNGIDSEASYPYKAVDGKCKYDSKNRAATCSRYTELPFADEYALKEAVANKGPVSVAIDAKHSSFFFYRSAGDSTLVTEDTYGWQEIVKITVGLLIIPLTQKSRGYLHFITFQERKTLSHYFTCCN
;
A
#
# COMPACT_ATOMS: atom_id res chain seq x y z
N MET A 1 -0.53 -11.02 73.92
CA MET A 1 -0.70 -11.98 72.81
C MET A 1 -1.68 -11.41 71.80
N LYS A 2 -1.25 -11.29 70.54
CA LYS A 2 -2.03 -11.17 69.30
C LYS A 2 -2.83 -9.87 69.07
N CYS A 3 -2.13 -8.82 68.62
CA CYS A 3 -2.69 -7.84 67.68
C CYS A 3 -2.21 -8.20 66.27
N LEU A 4 -2.98 -9.05 65.60
CA LEU A 4 -2.99 -9.22 64.15
C LEU A 4 -4.38 -8.78 63.75
N VAL A 5 -4.53 -7.64 63.05
CA VAL A 5 -5.47 -7.53 61.92
C VAL A 5 -5.16 -6.25 61.11
N TRP A 6 -4.63 -6.49 59.90
CA TRP A 6 -4.94 -5.83 58.64
C TRP A 6 -4.92 -4.30 58.55
N VAL A 7 -3.80 -3.77 58.05
CA VAL A 7 -3.82 -2.63 57.12
C VAL A 7 -3.23 -3.12 55.80
N LEU A 8 -4.07 -3.74 54.98
CA LEU A 8 -3.83 -3.80 53.54
C LEU A 8 -4.07 -2.40 52.99
N LEU A 9 -3.00 -1.62 52.86
CA LEU A 9 -3.01 -0.40 52.08
C LEU A 9 -3.27 -0.75 50.63
N LEU A 10 -4.45 -0.35 50.17
CA LEU A 10 -4.94 -0.40 48.80
C LEU A 10 -3.91 0.24 47.85
N CYS A 11 -3.17 -0.58 47.11
CA CYS A 11 -2.64 -0.18 45.81
C CYS A 11 -3.83 -0.08 44.84
N SER A 12 -4.56 1.04 44.89
CA SER A 12 -5.44 1.44 43.80
C SER A 12 -4.56 1.77 42.59
N SER A 13 -4.28 0.75 41.78
CA SER A 13 -3.81 0.97 40.41
C SER A 13 -4.93 1.73 39.69
N ALA A 14 -4.70 3.01 39.42
CA ALA A 14 -5.53 3.77 38.50
C ALA A 14 -5.29 3.20 37.10
N MET A 15 -5.93 2.09 36.77
CA MET A 15 -6.22 1.76 35.38
C MET A 15 -7.17 2.85 34.91
N ALA A 16 -6.65 3.80 34.15
CA ALA A 16 -7.49 4.74 33.40
C ALA A 16 -8.40 3.89 32.50
N GLN A 17 -9.63 3.65 32.96
CA GLN A 17 -10.63 3.01 32.13
C GLN A 17 -10.85 3.94 30.94
N LEU A 18 -10.49 3.49 29.76
CA LEU A 18 -10.72 4.20 28.51
C LEU A 18 -12.24 4.28 28.29
N HIS A 19 -12.84 5.39 28.71
CA HIS A 19 -14.26 5.64 28.55
C HIS A 19 -14.50 6.35 27.22
N ARG A 20 -15.58 5.96 26.53
CA ARG A 20 -16.06 6.63 25.32
C ARG A 20 -16.40 8.09 25.63
N ASP A 21 -16.00 9.01 24.77
CA ASP A 21 -16.43 10.41 24.83
C ASP A 21 -17.86 10.56 24.25
N PRO A 22 -18.88 10.91 25.07
CA PRO A 22 -20.25 11.08 24.59
C PRO A 22 -20.40 12.24 23.60
N THR A 23 -19.51 13.24 23.62
CA THR A 23 -19.57 14.39 22.71
C THR A 23 -19.32 13.98 21.26
N LEU A 24 -18.63 12.86 21.05
CA LEU A 24 -18.31 12.32 19.73
C LEU A 24 -19.39 11.36 19.21
N ASP A 25 -20.48 11.09 19.93
CA ASP A 25 -21.50 10.09 19.55
C ASP A 25 -22.09 10.38 18.16
N ARG A 26 -22.49 11.62 17.89
CA ARG A 26 -23.00 12.01 16.56
C ARG A 26 -21.94 11.85 15.45
N HIS A 27 -20.66 12.11 15.77
CA HIS A 27 -19.57 11.94 14.82
C HIS A 27 -19.31 10.46 14.51
N TRP A 28 -19.49 9.56 15.50
CA TRP A 28 -19.45 8.11 15.30
C TRP A 28 -20.43 7.67 14.23
N ASP A 29 -21.69 8.08 14.40
CA ASP A 29 -22.79 7.58 13.60
C ASP A 29 -22.68 8.07 12.16
N LEU A 30 -22.24 9.32 11.99
CA LEU A 30 -21.90 9.87 10.68
C LEU A 30 -20.74 9.11 10.03
N TRP A 31 -19.67 8.82 10.75
CA TRP A 31 -18.53 8.08 10.22
C TRP A 31 -18.94 6.65 9.83
N LYS A 32 -19.64 5.92 10.71
CA LYS A 32 -20.17 4.58 10.41
C LYS A 32 -21.03 4.58 9.16
N LYS A 33 -21.97 5.55 9.06
CA LYS A 33 -22.85 5.69 7.90
C LYS A 33 -22.07 6.00 6.61
N THR A 34 -21.06 6.86 6.69
CA THR A 34 -20.21 7.25 5.55
C THR A 34 -19.46 6.05 4.99
N TYR A 35 -18.93 5.19 5.85
CA TYR A 35 -18.13 4.02 5.46
C TYR A 35 -18.92 2.70 5.47
N GLY A 36 -20.24 2.75 5.66
CA GLY A 36 -21.11 1.57 5.67
C GLY A 36 -20.77 0.54 6.75
N LYS A 37 -20.24 0.98 7.90
CA LYS A 37 -19.80 0.11 8.98
C LYS A 37 -21.00 -0.49 9.73
N GLN A 38 -20.95 -1.80 9.94
CA GLN A 38 -21.96 -2.55 10.68
C GLN A 38 -21.25 -3.50 11.63
N TYR A 39 -21.70 -3.54 12.88
CA TYR A 39 -21.17 -4.40 13.94
C TYR A 39 -22.31 -5.27 14.45
N LYS A 40 -22.08 -6.58 14.56
CA LYS A 40 -23.13 -7.53 14.91
C LYS A 40 -23.33 -7.61 16.41
N GLU A 41 -22.25 -7.41 17.16
CA GLU A 41 -22.25 -7.52 18.60
C GLU A 41 -22.08 -6.15 19.26
N LYS A 42 -22.84 -5.88 20.32
CA LYS A 42 -22.76 -4.60 21.05
C LYS A 42 -21.36 -4.37 21.65
N ASN A 43 -20.70 -5.43 22.09
CA ASN A 43 -19.35 -5.36 22.64
C ASN A 43 -18.32 -5.04 21.55
N GLU A 44 -18.51 -5.54 20.32
CA GLU A 44 -17.69 -5.20 19.16
C GLU A 44 -17.79 -3.70 18.86
N GLU A 45 -19.02 -3.15 18.80
CA GLU A 45 -19.20 -1.73 18.52
C GLU A 45 -18.52 -0.84 19.56
N VAL A 46 -18.59 -1.19 20.85
CA VAL A 46 -17.92 -0.43 21.91
C VAL A 46 -16.40 -0.46 21.72
N ALA A 47 -15.81 -1.63 21.44
CA ALA A 47 -14.38 -1.75 21.18
C ALA A 47 -13.95 -0.95 19.94
N ARG A 48 -14.68 -1.07 18.83
CA ARG A 48 -14.44 -0.35 17.57
C ARG A 48 -14.51 1.16 17.75
N ARG A 49 -15.46 1.62 18.55
CA ARG A 49 -15.60 3.03 18.91
C ARG A 49 -14.39 3.55 19.69
N LEU A 50 -13.89 2.80 20.68
CA LEU A 50 -12.70 3.21 21.45
C LEU A 50 -11.44 3.28 20.58
N ILE A 51 -11.28 2.35 19.64
CA ILE A 51 -10.20 2.38 18.64
C ILE A 51 -10.34 3.62 17.75
N TRP A 52 -11.54 3.91 17.28
CA TRP A 52 -11.83 5.09 16.47
C TRP A 52 -11.51 6.41 17.18
N GLU A 53 -11.86 6.56 18.46
CA GLU A 53 -11.51 7.76 19.24
C GLU A 53 -9.99 7.91 19.43
N LYS A 54 -9.30 6.79 19.69
CA LYS A 54 -7.83 6.78 19.79
C LYS A 54 -7.18 7.23 18.48
N ASN A 55 -7.61 6.68 17.35
CA ASN A 55 -7.10 7.06 16.03
C ASN A 55 -7.46 8.51 15.67
N LEU A 56 -8.68 8.96 16.00
CA LEU A 56 -9.08 10.35 15.81
C LEU A 56 -8.15 11.31 16.57
N LYS A 57 -7.81 11.00 17.82
CA LYS A 57 -6.87 11.80 18.62
C LYS A 57 -5.49 11.86 17.96
N THR A 58 -4.99 10.74 17.44
CA THR A 58 -3.72 10.70 16.68
C THR A 58 -3.77 11.61 15.45
N VAL A 59 -4.84 11.52 14.66
CA VAL A 59 -5.04 12.38 13.47
C VAL A 59 -5.09 13.86 13.85
N MET A 60 -5.82 14.21 14.92
CA MET A 60 -5.94 15.59 15.39
C MET A 60 -4.60 16.19 15.85
N LEU A 61 -3.83 15.43 16.64
CA LEU A 61 -2.53 15.89 17.14
C LEU A 61 -1.53 16.07 15.98
N HIS A 62 -1.45 15.11 15.07
CA HIS A 62 -0.60 15.23 13.89
C HIS A 62 -0.96 16.44 13.03
N ASN A 63 -2.25 16.69 12.80
CA ASN A 63 -2.68 17.83 11.98
C ASN A 63 -2.44 19.18 12.68
N LEU A 64 -2.44 19.22 14.01
CA LEU A 64 -2.00 20.38 14.77
C LEU A 64 -0.49 20.63 14.55
N GLU A 65 0.35 19.60 14.63
CA GLU A 65 1.78 19.67 14.33
C GLU A 65 2.03 20.10 12.87
N HIS A 66 1.28 19.56 11.91
CA HIS A 66 1.30 19.98 10.51
C HIS A 66 0.96 21.47 10.36
N SER A 67 -0.05 21.98 11.05
CA SER A 67 -0.42 23.41 11.01
C SER A 67 0.67 24.33 11.57
N MET A 68 1.59 23.79 12.36
CA MET A 68 2.79 24.48 12.87
C MET A 68 4.02 24.28 11.98
N GLY A 69 3.87 23.66 10.80
CA GLY A 69 4.96 23.43 9.86
C GLY A 69 5.89 22.26 10.22
N MET A 70 5.52 21.42 11.20
CA MET A 70 6.36 20.30 11.65
C MET A 70 6.28 19.07 10.73
N HIS A 71 5.23 18.98 9.91
CA HIS A 71 5.03 17.88 8.95
C HIS A 71 4.69 18.45 7.57
N SER A 72 5.15 17.79 6.51
CA SER A 72 4.84 18.14 5.12
C SER A 72 3.50 17.59 4.61
N TYR A 73 2.78 16.85 5.45
CA TYR A 73 1.54 16.16 5.08
C TYR A 73 0.52 16.21 6.21
N ASP A 74 -0.72 15.85 5.88
CA ASP A 74 -1.82 15.75 6.82
C ASP A 74 -2.47 14.36 6.82
N LEU A 75 -3.16 14.08 7.92
CA LEU A 75 -3.90 12.84 8.13
C LEU A 75 -5.41 13.08 8.05
N GLY A 76 -6.16 12.03 7.75
CA GLY A 76 -7.61 12.03 7.73
C GLY A 76 -8.18 10.72 8.25
N MET A 77 -9.25 10.82 9.03
CA MET A 77 -10.04 9.64 9.40
C MET A 77 -10.65 9.04 8.14
N ASN A 78 -10.25 7.81 7.83
CA ASN A 78 -10.79 7.02 6.72
C ASN A 78 -11.48 5.76 7.28
N HIS A 79 -11.82 4.82 6.39
CA HIS A 79 -12.49 3.57 6.75
C HIS A 79 -11.67 2.63 7.65
N LEU A 80 -10.34 2.83 7.80
CA LEU A 80 -9.48 2.10 8.75
C LEU A 80 -9.58 2.69 10.17
N GLY A 81 -10.35 3.77 10.34
CA GLY A 81 -10.44 4.50 11.60
C GLY A 81 -10.78 3.64 12.81
N ASP A 82 -11.55 2.56 12.64
CA ASP A 82 -11.94 1.63 13.71
C ASP A 82 -11.03 0.40 13.85
N MET A 83 -9.87 0.39 13.18
CA MET A 83 -8.92 -0.72 13.18
C MET A 83 -7.66 -0.40 13.99
N THR A 84 -7.10 -1.41 14.66
CA THR A 84 -5.77 -1.27 15.28
C THR A 84 -4.68 -1.35 14.22
N SER A 85 -3.48 -0.84 14.53
CA SER A 85 -2.34 -0.97 13.64
C SER A 85 -2.06 -2.43 13.28
N GLU A 86 -2.19 -3.36 14.23
CA GLU A 86 -1.98 -4.79 14.01
C GLU A 86 -3.03 -5.38 13.07
N GLU A 87 -4.30 -4.99 13.19
CA GLU A 87 -5.35 -5.40 12.26
C GLU A 87 -5.06 -4.88 10.85
N VAL A 88 -4.67 -3.60 10.71
CA VAL A 88 -4.31 -3.02 9.41
C VAL A 88 -3.07 -3.70 8.83
N ILE A 89 -2.03 -3.95 9.63
CA ILE A 89 -0.82 -4.67 9.22
C ILE A 89 -1.16 -6.11 8.81
N SER A 90 -2.10 -6.76 9.50
CA SER A 90 -2.55 -8.10 9.14
C SER A 90 -3.26 -8.09 7.78
N LEU A 91 -4.13 -7.10 7.53
CA LEU A 91 -4.73 -6.89 6.21
C LEU A 91 -3.70 -6.51 5.13
N MET A 92 -2.63 -5.83 5.55
CA MET A 92 -1.50 -5.41 4.73
C MET A 92 -0.30 -6.37 4.84
N SER A 93 -0.51 -7.64 5.21
CA SER A 93 0.53 -8.68 5.26
C SER A 93 0.84 -9.18 3.85
N CYS A 94 1.39 -8.25 3.09
CA CYS A 94 1.24 -8.17 1.65
C CYS A 94 2.48 -8.67 0.91
N VAL A 95 3.64 -8.27 1.39
CA VAL A 95 4.93 -8.50 0.74
C VAL A 95 5.71 -9.53 1.55
N ARG A 96 6.08 -10.63 0.91
CA ARG A 96 6.95 -11.67 1.46
C ARG A 96 8.29 -11.61 0.76
N VAL A 97 9.21 -10.80 1.29
CA VAL A 97 10.57 -10.74 0.75
C VAL A 97 11.24 -12.11 0.92
N PRO A 98 11.71 -12.77 -0.15
CA PRO A 98 12.42 -14.04 -0.05
C PRO A 98 13.71 -13.92 0.80
N SER A 99 13.93 -14.88 1.70
CA SER A 99 15.05 -14.89 2.65
C SER A 99 16.42 -15.08 1.98
N GLN A 100 16.47 -15.81 0.86
CA GLN A 100 17.61 -15.90 -0.03
C GLN A 100 17.23 -15.26 -1.35
N TRP A 101 17.43 -13.95 -1.42
CA TRP A 101 17.25 -13.20 -2.66
C TRP A 101 18.59 -13.17 -3.40
N PRO A 102 18.83 -14.04 -4.39
CA PRO A 102 19.94 -13.82 -5.30
C PRO A 102 19.63 -12.52 -6.05
N ARG A 103 20.27 -11.42 -5.62
CA ARG A 103 20.14 -10.10 -6.26
C ARG A 103 20.70 -10.19 -7.67
N ASN A 104 19.93 -10.71 -8.61
CA ASN A 104 20.24 -10.68 -10.04
C ASN A 104 19.91 -9.27 -10.58
N VAL A 105 20.61 -8.28 -10.01
CA VAL A 105 20.55 -6.89 -10.47
C VAL A 105 21.08 -6.88 -11.90
N THR A 106 20.15 -6.79 -12.84
CA THR A 106 20.43 -6.82 -14.27
C THR A 106 20.26 -5.45 -14.90
N TYR A 107 19.63 -4.52 -14.18
CA TYR A 107 19.53 -3.13 -14.61
C TYR A 107 20.87 -2.41 -14.43
N LYS A 108 21.35 -1.80 -15.51
CA LYS A 108 22.52 -0.93 -15.48
C LYS A 108 22.06 0.48 -15.84
N SER A 109 22.17 1.39 -14.88
CA SER A 109 21.80 2.77 -15.10
C SER A 109 22.88 3.54 -15.88
N ASN A 110 22.47 4.54 -16.65
CA ASN A 110 23.36 5.47 -17.31
C ASN A 110 23.30 6.84 -16.61
N PRO A 111 24.26 7.16 -15.71
CA PRO A 111 24.22 8.40 -14.92
C PRO A 111 24.31 9.69 -15.75
N ASN A 112 24.74 9.60 -17.01
CA ASN A 112 24.87 10.74 -17.91
C ASN A 112 23.61 11.00 -18.75
N GLN A 113 22.56 10.19 -18.60
CA GLN A 113 21.33 10.38 -19.36
C GLN A 113 20.54 11.56 -18.80
N LYS A 114 20.15 12.50 -19.68
CA LYS A 114 19.17 13.54 -19.33
C LYS A 114 17.80 12.89 -19.20
N LEU A 115 17.22 12.99 -18.01
CA LEU A 115 15.88 12.52 -17.68
C LEU A 115 14.95 13.72 -17.53
N PRO A 116 13.64 13.57 -17.81
CA PRO A 116 12.69 14.64 -17.55
C PRO A 116 12.60 14.93 -16.05
N ASP A 117 12.31 16.19 -15.71
CA ASP A 117 12.17 16.65 -14.33
C ASP A 117 10.92 16.08 -13.64
N SER A 118 9.88 15.80 -14.43
CA SER A 118 8.66 15.14 -13.98
C SER A 118 8.13 14.17 -15.03
N MET A 119 7.48 13.10 -14.57
CA MET A 119 6.78 12.16 -15.45
C MET A 119 5.54 11.59 -14.77
N ASP A 120 4.45 11.54 -15.55
CA ASP A 120 3.21 10.89 -15.17
C ASP A 120 2.75 9.92 -16.27
N TRP A 121 2.71 8.63 -15.96
CA TRP A 121 2.26 7.60 -16.88
C TRP A 121 0.74 7.56 -17.07
N ARG A 122 -0.04 8.24 -16.20
CA ARG A 122 -1.48 8.45 -16.41
C ARG A 122 -1.76 9.30 -17.63
N GLU A 123 -1.00 10.39 -17.79
CA GLU A 123 -1.14 11.32 -18.93
C GLU A 123 -0.86 10.60 -20.25
N LYS A 124 -0.04 9.54 -20.21
CA LYS A 124 0.26 8.65 -21.33
C LYS A 124 -0.74 7.49 -21.49
N GLY A 125 -1.78 7.43 -20.66
CA GLY A 125 -2.81 6.39 -20.68
C GLY A 125 -2.28 4.98 -20.40
N CYS A 126 -1.18 4.87 -19.64
CA CYS A 126 -0.52 3.60 -19.29
C CYS A 126 -0.90 3.04 -17.92
N VAL A 127 -1.86 3.66 -17.24
CA VAL A 127 -2.30 3.30 -15.90
C VAL A 127 -3.81 3.05 -15.93
N THR A 128 -4.23 1.88 -15.43
CA THR A 128 -5.65 1.51 -15.29
C THR A 128 -6.30 2.24 -14.10
N GLU A 129 -7.62 2.10 -13.98
CA GLU A 129 -8.36 2.58 -12.81
C GLU A 129 -7.88 1.92 -11.52
N VAL A 130 -8.04 2.64 -10.41
CA VAL A 130 -7.67 2.15 -9.07
C VAL A 130 -8.47 0.89 -8.72
N LYS A 131 -7.76 -0.15 -8.27
CA LYS A 131 -8.35 -1.43 -7.86
C LYS A 131 -8.45 -1.54 -6.33
N TYR A 132 -9.28 -2.48 -5.86
CA TYR A 132 -9.57 -2.72 -4.44
C TYR A 132 -9.18 -4.13 -4.00
N GLN A 133 -8.19 -4.26 -3.12
CA GLN A 133 -7.70 -5.55 -2.61
C GLN A 133 -8.56 -6.11 -1.46
N GLY A 134 -9.37 -5.26 -0.81
CA GLY A 134 -10.14 -5.66 0.36
C GLY A 134 -9.29 -6.21 1.50
N SER A 135 -9.80 -7.24 2.17
CA SER A 135 -9.16 -7.86 3.33
C SER A 135 -8.12 -8.93 2.97
N CYS A 136 -7.67 -8.97 1.72
CA CYS A 136 -6.72 -9.94 1.20
C CYS A 136 -5.35 -9.28 1.02
N GLY A 137 -4.30 -9.86 1.59
CA GLY A 137 -2.90 -9.41 1.49
C GLY A 137 -2.29 -9.67 0.11
N SER A 138 -2.92 -9.15 -0.93
CA SER A 138 -2.63 -9.42 -2.34
C SER A 138 -2.07 -8.23 -3.11
N CYS A 139 -1.62 -7.17 -2.43
CA CYS A 139 -1.03 -6.02 -3.12
C CYS A 139 0.21 -6.38 -3.95
N TRP A 140 0.91 -7.48 -3.63
CA TRP A 140 1.97 -8.03 -4.49
C TRP A 140 1.45 -8.39 -5.88
N ALA A 141 0.25 -8.98 -5.98
CA ALA A 141 -0.39 -9.33 -7.24
C ALA A 141 -0.81 -8.06 -7.99
N PHE A 142 -1.44 -7.11 -7.29
CA PHE A 142 -1.83 -5.82 -7.88
C PHE A 142 -0.64 -4.99 -8.38
N SER A 143 0.46 -4.98 -7.63
CA SER A 143 1.71 -4.31 -8.00
C SER A 143 2.31 -4.94 -9.26
N ALA A 144 2.30 -6.27 -9.37
CA ALA A 144 2.78 -6.98 -10.55
C ALA A 144 1.91 -6.72 -11.79
N VAL A 145 0.57 -6.84 -11.68
CA VAL A 145 -0.32 -6.56 -12.82
C VAL A 145 -0.25 -5.10 -13.25
N GLY A 146 -0.17 -4.14 -12.34
CA GLY A 146 -0.09 -2.72 -12.70
C GLY A 146 1.14 -2.38 -13.54
N ALA A 147 2.30 -2.95 -13.20
CA ALA A 147 3.50 -2.80 -14.03
C ALA A 147 3.35 -3.48 -15.40
N LEU A 148 2.75 -4.67 -15.46
CA LEU A 148 2.55 -5.40 -16.72
C LEU A 148 1.49 -4.75 -17.63
N GLU A 149 0.40 -4.23 -17.08
CA GLU A 149 -0.65 -3.49 -17.79
C GLU A 149 -0.06 -2.31 -18.57
N ALA A 150 0.88 -1.58 -17.94
CA ALA A 150 1.60 -0.49 -18.58
C ALA A 150 2.47 -0.96 -19.75
N GLN A 151 3.20 -2.08 -19.59
CA GLN A 151 3.99 -2.66 -20.69
C GLN A 151 3.10 -3.12 -21.85
N VAL A 152 1.95 -3.73 -21.55
CA VAL A 152 0.96 -4.12 -22.56
C VAL A 152 0.48 -2.89 -23.34
N LYS A 153 0.16 -1.79 -22.64
CA LYS A 153 -0.22 -0.53 -23.29
C LYS A 153 0.91 0.01 -24.16
N MET A 154 2.13 0.07 -23.66
CA MET A 154 3.29 0.60 -24.39
C MET A 154 3.61 -0.24 -25.64
N LYS A 155 3.42 -1.56 -25.58
CA LYS A 155 3.72 -2.48 -26.68
C LYS A 155 2.60 -2.57 -27.72
N THR A 156 1.34 -2.55 -27.29
CA THR A 156 0.18 -2.85 -28.16
C THR A 156 -0.68 -1.63 -28.47
N GLY A 157 -0.50 -0.53 -27.75
CA GLY A 157 -1.36 0.64 -27.79
C GLY A 157 -2.69 0.48 -27.04
N ARG A 158 -3.00 -0.71 -26.50
CA ARG A 158 -4.27 -1.01 -25.80
C ARG A 158 -4.03 -1.16 -24.31
N LEU A 159 -4.80 -0.43 -23.52
CA LEU A 159 -4.80 -0.59 -22.06
C LEU A 159 -5.80 -1.68 -21.73
N VAL A 160 -5.31 -2.79 -21.18
CA VAL A 160 -6.14 -3.94 -20.80
C VAL A 160 -5.89 -4.22 -19.34
N SER A 161 -6.96 -4.39 -18.56
CA SER A 161 -6.79 -4.73 -17.15
C SER A 161 -6.57 -6.23 -16.96
N LEU A 162 -5.56 -6.60 -16.20
CA LEU A 162 -5.11 -7.97 -15.98
C LEU A 162 -5.57 -8.51 -14.63
N SER A 163 -5.75 -9.83 -14.55
CA SER A 163 -6.33 -10.50 -13.38
C SER A 163 -5.34 -10.64 -12.23
N ALA A 164 -5.54 -9.86 -11.17
CA ALA A 164 -4.83 -10.08 -9.90
C ALA A 164 -5.25 -11.43 -9.26
N GLN A 165 -6.49 -11.87 -9.46
CA GLN A 165 -6.98 -13.16 -8.93
C GLN A 165 -6.27 -14.36 -9.54
N ASN A 166 -5.94 -14.28 -10.83
CA ASN A 166 -5.13 -15.30 -11.49
C ASN A 166 -3.80 -15.47 -10.75
N LEU A 167 -3.14 -14.39 -10.34
CA LEU A 167 -1.90 -14.48 -9.57
C LEU A 167 -2.15 -15.06 -8.16
N VAL A 168 -3.17 -14.58 -7.45
CA VAL A 168 -3.53 -15.06 -6.10
C VAL A 168 -3.76 -16.58 -6.10
N ASP A 169 -4.48 -17.10 -7.10
CA ASP A 169 -4.88 -18.52 -7.13
C ASP A 169 -3.82 -19.43 -7.76
N CYS A 170 -2.98 -18.93 -8.67
CA CYS A 170 -2.09 -19.77 -9.50
C CYS A 170 -0.59 -19.59 -9.21
N SER A 171 -0.15 -18.38 -8.82
CA SER A 171 1.22 -18.15 -8.38
C SER A 171 1.28 -18.46 -6.89
N THR A 172 1.32 -19.74 -6.53
CA THR A 172 1.28 -20.19 -5.12
C THR A 172 2.57 -20.91 -4.71
N GLU A 173 2.50 -22.16 -4.24
CA GLU A 173 3.62 -22.86 -3.58
C GLU A 173 4.86 -22.97 -4.46
N LYS A 174 4.71 -23.26 -5.75
CA LYS A 174 5.82 -23.34 -6.72
C LYS A 174 6.61 -22.03 -6.80
N TYR A 175 5.94 -20.89 -6.60
CA TYR A 175 6.50 -19.54 -6.69
C TYR A 175 6.62 -18.87 -5.31
N ARG A 176 6.50 -19.63 -4.21
CA ARG A 176 6.64 -19.14 -2.81
C ARG A 176 5.65 -18.05 -2.39
N ASN A 177 4.68 -17.75 -3.23
CA ASN A 177 3.57 -16.85 -2.96
C ASN A 177 2.47 -17.62 -2.22
N LYS A 178 1.71 -16.92 -1.37
CA LYS A 178 0.68 -17.52 -0.51
C LYS A 178 -0.68 -16.85 -0.65
N GLY A 179 -1.02 -16.42 -1.87
CA GLY A 179 -2.31 -15.80 -2.17
C GLY A 179 -2.57 -14.57 -1.29
N CYS A 180 -3.64 -14.60 -0.51
CA CYS A 180 -4.02 -13.56 0.44
C CYS A 180 -3.09 -13.44 1.65
N ASN A 181 -2.20 -14.41 1.89
CA ASN A 181 -1.20 -14.38 2.97
C ASN A 181 0.17 -13.82 2.51
N GLY A 182 0.14 -13.03 1.43
CA GLY A 182 1.29 -12.30 0.89
C GLY A 182 2.08 -13.05 -0.17
N GLY A 183 2.89 -12.29 -0.89
CA GLY A 183 3.72 -12.76 -2.00
C GLY A 183 4.74 -11.72 -2.43
N PHE A 184 5.39 -11.94 -3.57
CA PHE A 184 6.38 -11.03 -4.12
C PHE A 184 6.22 -10.88 -5.64
N MET A 185 6.51 -9.68 -6.15
CA MET A 185 6.23 -9.30 -7.53
C MET A 185 7.09 -10.06 -8.55
N THR A 186 8.37 -10.34 -8.26
CA THR A 186 9.23 -11.14 -9.16
C THR A 186 8.71 -12.56 -9.32
N GLU A 187 8.26 -13.19 -8.24
CA GLU A 187 7.69 -14.53 -8.26
C GLU A 187 6.39 -14.57 -9.08
N ALA A 188 5.60 -13.48 -9.02
CA ALA A 188 4.44 -13.29 -9.87
C ALA A 188 4.85 -13.17 -11.36
N PHE A 189 5.86 -12.36 -11.67
CA PHE A 189 6.37 -12.25 -13.05
C PHE A 189 6.93 -13.58 -13.56
N GLN A 190 7.67 -14.32 -12.72
CA GLN A 190 8.19 -15.64 -13.06
C GLN A 190 7.07 -16.63 -13.36
N TYR A 191 5.98 -16.60 -12.58
CA TYR A 191 4.77 -17.37 -12.89
C TYR A 191 4.22 -17.02 -14.28
N ILE A 192 4.06 -15.73 -14.61
CA ILE A 192 3.49 -15.32 -15.90
C ILE A 192 4.36 -15.78 -17.07
N ILE A 193 5.69 -15.73 -16.90
CA ILE A 193 6.68 -16.23 -17.87
C ILE A 193 6.49 -17.74 -18.08
N ASP A 194 6.56 -18.53 -17.00
CA ASP A 194 6.43 -19.99 -17.04
C ASP A 194 5.07 -20.45 -17.57
N ASN A 195 4.01 -19.75 -17.17
CA ASN A 195 2.63 -20.04 -17.55
C ASN A 195 2.31 -19.59 -18.99
N ASN A 196 3.24 -18.86 -19.63
CA ASN A 196 3.09 -18.27 -20.95
C ASN A 196 1.82 -17.40 -21.06
N GLY A 197 1.49 -16.67 -20.00
CA GLY A 197 0.36 -15.75 -20.01
C GLY A 197 -0.29 -15.46 -18.67
N ILE A 198 -1.19 -14.48 -18.70
CA ILE A 198 -2.10 -14.10 -17.63
C ILE A 198 -3.45 -13.69 -18.23
N ASP A 199 -4.54 -14.00 -17.54
CA ASP A 199 -5.90 -13.66 -17.95
C ASP A 199 -6.24 -12.18 -17.73
N SER A 200 -7.28 -11.70 -18.44
CA SER A 200 -7.85 -10.39 -18.16
C SER A 200 -8.64 -10.37 -16.85
N GLU A 201 -8.77 -9.20 -16.23
CA GLU A 201 -9.66 -8.99 -15.08
C GLU A 201 -11.11 -9.39 -15.42
N ALA A 202 -11.56 -9.13 -16.66
CA ALA A 202 -12.92 -9.43 -17.08
C ALA A 202 -13.22 -10.94 -17.15
N SER A 203 -12.24 -11.75 -17.58
CA SER A 203 -12.38 -13.21 -17.69
C SER A 203 -12.11 -13.93 -16.37
N TYR A 204 -11.28 -13.35 -15.50
CA TYR A 204 -10.96 -13.90 -14.18
C TYR A 204 -11.05 -12.80 -13.10
N PRO A 205 -12.27 -12.45 -12.65
CA PRO A 205 -12.48 -11.33 -11.74
C PRO A 205 -11.92 -11.54 -10.33
N TYR A 206 -11.50 -10.44 -9.71
CA TYR A 206 -11.01 -10.39 -8.34
C TYR A 206 -12.10 -10.64 -7.28
N LYS A 207 -11.76 -11.46 -6.27
CA LYS A 207 -12.68 -11.94 -5.23
C LYS A 207 -12.18 -11.71 -3.81
N ALA A 208 -10.97 -11.17 -3.63
CA ALA A 208 -10.37 -10.92 -2.32
C ALA A 208 -10.31 -12.15 -1.39
N VAL A 209 -10.18 -13.34 -1.98
CA VAL A 209 -10.07 -14.62 -1.25
C VAL A 209 -9.18 -15.58 -2.03
N ASP A 210 -8.57 -16.53 -1.33
CA ASP A 210 -7.84 -17.63 -1.96
C ASP A 210 -8.80 -18.58 -2.67
N GLY A 211 -8.53 -18.87 -3.94
CA GLY A 211 -9.30 -19.77 -4.78
C GLY A 211 -8.45 -20.91 -5.36
N LYS A 212 -9.13 -21.79 -6.10
CA LYS A 212 -8.43 -22.75 -6.98
C LYS A 212 -8.01 -22.03 -8.24
N CYS A 213 -6.79 -22.31 -8.74
CA CYS A 213 -6.32 -21.79 -10.02
C CYS A 213 -7.27 -22.17 -11.17
N LYS A 214 -7.73 -21.16 -11.91
CA LYS A 214 -8.66 -21.28 -13.05
C LYS A 214 -8.17 -20.55 -14.30
N TYR A 215 -6.85 -20.42 -14.46
CA TYR A 215 -6.27 -19.83 -15.66
C TYR A 215 -6.78 -20.57 -16.92
N ASP A 216 -7.23 -19.81 -17.91
CA ASP A 216 -7.66 -20.34 -19.21
C ASP A 216 -6.91 -19.65 -20.34
N SER A 217 -6.07 -20.41 -21.06
CA SER A 217 -5.26 -19.87 -22.16
C SER A 217 -6.09 -19.21 -23.28
N LYS A 218 -7.38 -19.51 -23.40
CA LYS A 218 -8.32 -18.83 -24.33
C LYS A 218 -8.59 -17.38 -23.94
N ASN A 219 -8.46 -17.05 -22.66
CA ASN A 219 -8.72 -15.73 -22.08
C ASN A 219 -7.44 -14.92 -21.79
N ARG A 220 -6.29 -15.43 -22.25
CA ARG A 220 -4.99 -14.79 -22.07
C ARG A 220 -4.99 -13.38 -22.65
N ALA A 221 -4.72 -12.42 -21.80
CA ALA A 221 -4.69 -11.00 -22.14
C ALA A 221 -3.28 -10.44 -22.32
N ALA A 222 -2.29 -11.03 -21.67
CA ALA A 222 -0.90 -10.60 -21.76
C ALA A 222 0.08 -11.76 -21.55
N THR A 223 1.33 -11.53 -21.92
CA THR A 223 2.49 -12.38 -21.60
C THR A 223 3.60 -11.51 -21.02
N CYS A 224 4.49 -12.11 -20.21
CA CYS A 224 5.72 -11.48 -19.73
C CYS A 224 6.88 -12.30 -20.29
N SER A 225 7.91 -11.65 -20.84
CA SER A 225 9.06 -12.36 -21.41
C SER A 225 10.21 -12.46 -20.41
N ARG A 226 10.41 -11.42 -19.61
CA ARG A 226 11.40 -11.34 -18.54
C ARG A 226 11.00 -10.27 -17.54
N TYR A 227 11.65 -10.27 -16.39
CA TYR A 227 11.67 -9.11 -15.50
C TYR A 227 13.09 -8.66 -15.23
N THR A 228 13.22 -7.44 -14.72
CA THR A 228 14.49 -6.80 -14.38
C THR A 228 14.37 -6.18 -13.00
N GLU A 229 15.35 -6.46 -12.15
CA GLU A 229 15.46 -5.87 -10.82
C GLU A 229 16.45 -4.71 -10.82
N LEU A 230 16.09 -3.61 -10.16
CA LEU A 230 16.99 -2.46 -10.00
C LEU A 230 17.90 -2.66 -8.77
N PRO A 231 19.04 -1.95 -8.70
CA PRO A 231 19.86 -1.94 -7.51
C PRO A 231 19.05 -1.51 -6.27
N PHE A 232 19.35 -2.15 -5.13
CA PHE A 232 18.66 -1.86 -3.87
C PHE A 232 18.89 -0.41 -3.45
N ALA A 233 17.81 0.29 -3.12
CA ALA A 233 17.82 1.69 -2.65
C ALA A 233 18.55 2.68 -3.56
N ASP A 234 18.64 2.42 -4.88
CA ASP A 234 19.15 3.36 -5.87
C ASP A 234 18.01 4.15 -6.52
N GLU A 235 17.70 5.31 -5.95
CA GLU A 235 16.61 6.18 -6.42
C GLU A 235 16.88 6.79 -7.80
N TYR A 236 18.14 6.94 -8.20
CA TYR A 236 18.49 7.41 -9.54
C TYR A 236 18.17 6.32 -10.57
N ALA A 237 18.58 5.07 -10.32
CA ALA A 237 18.22 3.93 -11.17
C ALA A 237 16.70 3.75 -11.26
N LEU A 238 15.97 3.98 -10.16
CA LEU A 238 14.51 4.01 -10.17
C LEU A 238 13.96 5.12 -11.06
N LYS A 239 14.44 6.36 -10.90
CA LYS A 239 14.03 7.52 -11.73
C LYS A 239 14.21 7.20 -13.20
N GLU A 240 15.38 6.68 -13.57
CA GLU A 240 15.72 6.31 -14.93
C GLU A 240 14.83 5.18 -15.47
N ALA A 241 14.59 4.13 -14.67
CA ALA A 241 13.72 3.03 -15.05
C ALA A 241 12.27 3.51 -15.27
N VAL A 242 11.75 4.35 -14.38
CA VAL A 242 10.41 4.96 -14.54
C VAL A 242 10.35 5.79 -15.82
N ALA A 243 11.38 6.60 -16.07
CA ALA A 243 11.40 7.48 -17.22
C ALA A 243 11.48 6.72 -18.56
N ASN A 244 12.29 5.66 -18.61
CA ASN A 244 12.66 5.00 -19.86
C ASN A 244 11.94 3.68 -20.11
N LYS A 245 11.46 3.00 -19.06
CA LYS A 245 10.87 1.67 -19.15
C LYS A 245 9.38 1.65 -18.85
N GLY A 246 8.90 2.51 -17.96
CA GLY A 246 7.49 2.52 -17.54
C GLY A 246 7.32 2.40 -16.03
N PRO A 247 6.07 2.27 -15.55
CA PRO A 247 5.77 2.00 -14.15
C PRO A 247 6.55 0.79 -13.60
N VAL A 248 7.09 0.95 -12.40
CA VAL A 248 7.94 -0.04 -11.71
C VAL A 248 7.20 -0.55 -10.48
N SER A 249 7.16 -1.87 -10.27
CA SER A 249 6.63 -2.48 -9.05
C SER A 249 7.60 -2.25 -7.90
N VAL A 250 7.11 -1.70 -6.78
CA VAL A 250 7.97 -1.43 -5.61
C VAL A 250 7.38 -1.93 -4.29
N ALA A 251 8.22 -1.99 -3.26
CA ALA A 251 7.82 -2.29 -1.88
C ALA A 251 8.34 -1.20 -0.94
N ILE A 252 7.51 -0.81 0.03
CA ILE A 252 7.82 0.19 1.06
C ILE A 252 7.39 -0.31 2.43
N ASP A 253 7.87 0.34 3.49
CA ASP A 253 7.36 0.12 4.84
C ASP A 253 6.07 0.90 5.08
N ALA A 254 4.95 0.20 4.96
CA ALA A 254 3.61 0.75 5.16
C ALA A 254 3.04 0.50 6.56
N LYS A 255 3.85 0.08 7.55
CA LYS A 255 3.34 -0.37 8.86
C LYS A 255 3.00 0.76 9.84
N HIS A 256 3.28 2.00 9.48
CA HIS A 256 3.10 3.17 10.35
C HIS A 256 1.67 3.70 10.28
N SER A 257 1.12 4.12 11.41
CA SER A 257 -0.25 4.67 11.47
C SER A 257 -0.42 5.95 10.64
N SER A 258 0.64 6.75 10.49
CA SER A 258 0.68 7.90 9.59
C SER A 258 0.40 7.51 8.14
N PHE A 259 0.85 6.33 7.72
CA PHE A 259 0.58 5.81 6.39
C PHE A 259 -0.88 5.37 6.23
N PHE A 260 -1.45 4.71 7.24
CA PHE A 260 -2.85 4.27 7.21
C PHE A 260 -3.83 5.43 7.09
N PHE A 261 -3.51 6.58 7.70
CA PHE A 261 -4.38 7.75 7.73
C PHE A 261 -3.93 8.88 6.80
N TYR A 262 -2.92 8.68 5.96
CA TYR A 262 -2.45 9.71 5.04
C TYR A 262 -3.61 10.25 4.18
N ARG A 263 -3.74 11.58 4.09
CA ARG A 263 -4.79 12.25 3.31
C ARG A 263 -4.23 13.09 2.18
N SER A 264 -3.27 13.96 2.45
CA SER A 264 -2.66 14.79 1.42
C SER A 264 -1.32 15.34 1.87
N ALA A 265 -0.47 15.65 0.90
CA ALA A 265 0.59 16.64 1.10
C ALA A 265 0.03 17.99 0.63
N GLY A 266 0.24 19.04 1.41
CA GLY A 266 -0.17 20.39 1.01
C GLY A 266 0.52 20.84 -0.29
N ASP A 267 -0.05 21.84 -0.98
CA ASP A 267 0.54 22.47 -2.18
C ASP A 267 1.77 23.35 -1.84
N SER A 268 2.18 23.35 -0.57
CA SER A 268 3.32 24.11 -0.07
C SER A 268 4.62 23.49 -0.57
N THR A 269 5.13 24.12 -1.62
CA THR A 269 6.56 24.18 -1.89
C THR A 269 7.28 24.67 -0.63
N LEU A 270 8.41 24.03 -0.34
CA LEU A 270 9.54 24.46 0.50
C LEU A 270 9.76 23.71 1.83
N VAL A 271 10.83 22.89 1.79
CA VAL A 271 11.94 22.79 2.75
C VAL A 271 11.56 22.86 4.23
N THR A 272 11.51 21.69 4.89
CA THR A 272 11.72 21.61 6.34
C THR A 272 13.18 21.26 6.61
N GLU A 273 13.88 22.20 7.22
CA GLU A 273 15.25 22.09 7.69
C GLU A 273 15.30 21.27 8.99
N ASP A 274 15.12 19.95 8.90
CA ASP A 274 15.41 19.06 10.03
C ASP A 274 16.77 18.37 9.80
N THR A 275 17.80 18.99 10.38
CA THR A 275 19.15 18.47 10.73
C THR A 275 20.02 17.70 9.73
N TYR A 276 19.62 17.47 8.48
CA TYR A 276 20.50 16.83 7.49
C TYR A 276 20.46 17.41 6.07
N GLY A 277 20.14 18.69 5.87
CA GLY A 277 20.31 19.41 4.59
C GLY A 277 19.54 18.83 3.38
N TRP A 278 19.78 19.39 2.19
CA TRP A 278 19.39 18.94 0.82
C TRP A 278 18.28 19.73 0.08
N GLN A 279 18.53 19.81 -1.25
CA GLN A 279 17.92 20.65 -2.31
C GLN A 279 17.21 19.78 -3.36
N GLU A 280 16.26 20.40 -4.08
CA GLU A 280 15.62 20.02 -5.36
C GLU A 280 14.76 18.74 -5.46
N ILE A 281 13.58 18.88 -6.08
CA ILE A 281 12.45 17.94 -6.04
C ILE A 281 12.34 17.19 -7.38
N VAL A 282 12.34 15.85 -7.35
CA VAL A 282 11.93 15.03 -8.49
C VAL A 282 10.61 14.32 -8.17
N LYS A 283 9.50 14.75 -8.78
CA LYS A 283 8.23 14.00 -8.72
C LYS A 283 8.36 12.73 -9.56
N ILE A 284 8.80 11.62 -8.95
CA ILE A 284 8.76 10.30 -9.58
C ILE A 284 7.45 9.63 -9.20
N THR A 285 6.55 9.51 -10.16
CA THR A 285 5.33 8.71 -10.04
C THR A 285 5.71 7.23 -10.14
N VAL A 286 6.02 6.59 -9.02
CA VAL A 286 6.25 5.14 -9.00
C VAL A 286 4.93 4.46 -8.70
N GLY A 287 4.62 3.40 -9.46
CA GLY A 287 3.46 2.56 -9.24
C GLY A 287 3.58 1.77 -7.95
N LEU A 288 3.42 2.44 -6.81
CA LEU A 288 2.97 1.79 -5.59
C LEU A 288 1.46 2.03 -5.48
N LEU A 289 0.67 0.98 -5.71
CA LEU A 289 -0.77 1.00 -5.51
C LEU A 289 -1.04 1.02 -4.00
N ILE A 290 -1.35 2.18 -3.43
CA ILE A 290 -1.92 2.32 -2.09
C ILE A 290 -3.41 2.60 -2.25
N ILE A 291 -4.23 1.75 -1.65
CA ILE A 291 -5.67 1.69 -1.86
C ILE A 291 -6.40 2.44 -0.74
N PRO A 292 -7.24 3.44 -1.07
CA PRO A 292 -8.33 3.85 -0.20
C PRO A 292 -9.54 2.90 -0.37
N LEU A 293 -9.95 2.20 0.70
CA LEU A 293 -11.16 1.37 0.70
C LEU A 293 -12.44 2.25 0.71
N THR A 294 -13.09 2.49 -0.44
CA THR A 294 -14.57 2.65 -0.51
C THR A 294 -15.12 2.38 -1.91
N GLN A 295 -16.39 1.96 -1.96
CA GLN A 295 -17.19 1.71 -3.17
C GLN A 295 -18.02 2.93 -3.62
N LYS A 296 -17.85 4.14 -3.05
CA LYS A 296 -18.76 5.26 -3.38
C LYS A 296 -18.31 6.71 -3.17
N SER A 297 -17.03 6.99 -2.93
CA SER A 297 -16.50 8.36 -3.05
C SER A 297 -15.32 8.33 -4.01
N ARG A 298 -15.24 9.30 -4.93
CA ARG A 298 -14.14 9.48 -5.89
C ARG A 298 -12.81 9.32 -5.15
N GLY A 299 -12.22 8.13 -5.25
CA GLY A 299 -10.99 7.76 -4.56
C GLY A 299 -9.83 8.32 -5.35
N TYR A 300 -9.13 9.30 -4.78
CA TYR A 300 -7.89 9.80 -5.36
C TYR A 300 -6.83 8.71 -5.20
N LEU A 301 -6.21 8.30 -6.32
CA LEU A 301 -4.95 7.56 -6.24
C LEU A 301 -3.91 8.55 -5.71
N HIS A 302 -3.36 8.29 -4.53
CA HIS A 302 -2.16 8.98 -4.11
C HIS A 302 -0.98 8.32 -4.81
N PHE A 303 -0.47 9.01 -5.81
CA PHE A 303 0.83 8.70 -6.37
C PHE A 303 1.86 9.12 -5.33
N ILE A 304 2.66 8.18 -4.84
CA ILE A 304 3.87 8.55 -4.10
C ILE A 304 4.77 9.25 -5.11
N THR A 305 4.85 10.57 -4.99
CA THR A 305 6.00 11.34 -5.45
C THR A 305 7.14 10.99 -4.52
N PHE A 306 8.20 10.37 -5.04
CA PHE A 306 9.43 10.15 -4.29
C PHE A 306 9.98 11.52 -3.90
N GLN A 307 10.13 11.78 -2.61
CA GLN A 307 10.83 12.94 -2.08
C GLN A 307 12.17 12.42 -1.56
N GLU A 308 13.27 13.10 -1.92
CA GLU A 308 14.63 12.68 -1.60
C GLU A 308 14.83 12.41 -0.09
N ARG A 309 15.20 11.16 0.24
CA ARG A 309 16.32 10.70 1.09
C ARG A 309 16.04 9.62 2.14
N LYS A 310 16.96 8.64 2.08
CA LYS A 310 17.63 7.91 3.18
C LYS A 310 16.74 7.41 4.31
N THR A 311 15.99 6.35 4.02
CA THR A 311 15.97 5.07 4.76
C THR A 311 14.75 4.31 4.32
N LEU A 312 14.79 3.81 3.08
CA LEU A 312 13.71 3.04 2.55
C LEU A 312 14.30 1.75 1.98
N SER A 313 13.89 0.63 2.56
CA SER A 313 14.18 -0.72 2.09
C SER A 313 13.37 -0.99 0.82
N HIS A 314 13.75 -0.30 -0.25
CA HIS A 314 13.05 -0.39 -1.53
C HIS A 314 13.53 -1.58 -2.35
N TYR A 315 12.56 -2.30 -2.92
CA TYR A 315 12.76 -3.29 -3.97
C TYR A 315 12.07 -2.80 -5.23
N PHE A 316 12.70 -3.00 -6.38
CA PHE A 316 12.24 -2.45 -7.65
C PHE A 316 12.24 -3.52 -8.72
N THR A 317 11.12 -3.69 -9.43
CA THR A 317 11.03 -4.68 -10.52
C THR A 317 10.20 -4.17 -11.69
N CYS A 318 10.71 -4.34 -12.90
CA CYS A 318 9.99 -4.11 -14.16
C CYS A 318 9.84 -5.43 -14.93
N CYS A 319 8.65 -5.78 -15.41
CA CYS A 319 8.55 -6.76 -16.51
C CYS A 319 8.87 -6.08 -17.85
N ASN A 320 9.47 -6.81 -18.79
CA ASN A 320 9.68 -6.39 -20.19
C ASN A 320 9.06 -7.41 -21.16
#